data_AF-A0A2D6Q160-F1
#
_entry.id   AF-A0A2D6Q160-F1
#
_cell.length_a   1.000
_cell.length_b   1.000
_cell.length_c   1.000
_cell.angle_alpha   90.00
_cell.angle_beta   90.00
_cell.angle_gamma   90.00
#
_symmetry.space_group_name_H-M   'P 1'
#
loop_
_entity.id
_entity.type
_entity.pdbx_description
1 polymer ?
#
loop_
_entity_poly.entity_id
_entity_poly.type
_entity_poly.pdbx_seq_one_letter_code
_entity_poly.pdbx_strand_id
1 'polypeptide(L)'
;MKAASLRPSAIILGLAMLCVVSTGCPDDSTTEPLSPTADAPDPPRTPAERVRRRTQDRFGKADLLMPGNLTPGEATSDLAPIILVRDRARGTFGVVSAHASGDLVVPGPLTVYWERSRVVIDGHSHDQIAYYWWFRAEGADAFAVQGVRMTLRENGLACVWEVLRDSSNLRVVYVAESVEAAARKKHGGPLPGRRFSIERKRDATPDIVVARVLPDGPMPMGPWIYVLAGADDVSTVLCRCSPSQTKGPLERTDYVLRPFDPQGRQRSPFVADDPASDPHTRLDTWLRWP
;
A
#
# COMPACT_ATOMS: atom_id res chain seq x y z
N MET A 1 -31.13 -12.03 -53.78
CA MET A 1 -32.40 -11.29 -53.64
C MET A 1 -33.33 -12.07 -52.73
N LYS A 2 -33.47 -11.64 -51.47
CA LYS A 2 -34.59 -11.97 -50.57
C LYS A 2 -34.77 -10.80 -49.62
N ALA A 3 -35.97 -10.23 -49.64
CA ALA A 3 -36.44 -9.13 -48.82
C ALA A 3 -37.36 -9.67 -47.72
N ALA A 4 -37.35 -9.04 -46.54
CA ALA A 4 -38.49 -8.80 -45.63
C ALA A 4 -37.89 -8.25 -44.29
N SER A 5 -38.09 -6.97 -43.90
CA SER A 5 -39.32 -6.26 -43.49
C SER A 5 -39.78 -6.67 -42.07
N LEU A 6 -39.45 -5.86 -41.04
CA LEU A 6 -40.36 -5.00 -40.23
C LEU A 6 -41.26 -5.81 -39.25
N ARG A 7 -41.40 -5.53 -37.94
CA ARG A 7 -41.53 -4.27 -37.18
C ARG A 7 -41.44 -4.53 -35.64
N PRO A 8 -41.38 -3.47 -34.80
CA PRO A 8 -41.29 -3.52 -33.34
C PRO A 8 -42.67 -3.51 -32.65
N SER A 9 -42.74 -4.07 -31.44
CA SER A 9 -43.89 -3.94 -30.55
C SER A 9 -43.66 -2.84 -29.52
N ALA A 10 -44.42 -1.75 -29.65
CA ALA A 10 -44.69 -0.81 -28.58
C ALA A 10 -45.91 -1.30 -27.79
N ILE A 11 -45.81 -1.33 -26.46
CA ILE A 11 -46.97 -1.49 -25.57
C ILE A 11 -47.16 -0.17 -24.82
N ILE A 12 -48.31 0.44 -25.08
CA ILE A 12 -48.91 1.57 -24.39
C ILE A 12 -49.82 0.98 -23.29
N LEU A 13 -49.66 1.42 -22.04
CA LEU A 13 -50.65 1.29 -20.96
C LEU A 13 -50.10 2.15 -19.80
N GLY A 14 -50.82 3.03 -19.10
CA GLY A 14 -52.19 3.50 -19.17
C GLY A 14 -52.27 4.61 -18.11
N LEU A 15 -52.84 5.75 -18.50
CA LEU A 15 -53.09 6.90 -17.63
C LEU A 15 -54.26 6.55 -16.69
N ALA A 16 -54.06 6.61 -15.38
CA ALA A 16 -55.14 6.59 -14.41
C ALA A 16 -55.04 7.84 -13.53
N MET A 17 -55.92 8.78 -13.83
CA MET A 17 -56.20 10.01 -13.10
C MET A 17 -57.15 9.66 -11.96
N LEU A 18 -56.74 9.87 -10.71
CA LEU A 18 -57.65 9.90 -9.56
C LEU A 18 -57.43 11.18 -8.77
N CYS A 19 -58.45 12.03 -8.77
CA CYS A 19 -58.63 13.10 -7.81
C CYS A 19 -59.12 12.50 -6.49
N VAL A 20 -58.43 12.79 -5.38
CA VAL A 20 -59.04 12.71 -4.05
C VAL A 20 -58.70 13.96 -3.24
N VAL A 21 -59.80 14.65 -2.95
CA VAL A 21 -60.12 15.68 -1.96
C VAL A 21 -59.14 15.89 -0.81
N SER A 22 -58.74 17.17 -0.66
CA SER A 22 -58.12 17.77 0.51
C SER A 22 -59.06 17.75 1.72
N THR A 23 -58.61 17.17 2.83
CA THR A 23 -59.06 17.51 4.19
C THR A 23 -57.83 17.59 5.09
N GLY A 24 -57.69 18.72 5.79
CA GLY A 24 -56.55 19.02 6.63
C GLY A 24 -56.53 18.22 7.92
N CYS A 25 -55.32 17.99 8.43
CA CYS A 25 -55.03 17.61 9.81
C CYS A 25 -53.81 18.43 10.30
N PRO A 26 -53.69 18.65 11.62
CA PRO A 26 -53.04 19.81 12.21
C PRO A 26 -51.50 19.72 12.23
N ASP A 27 -50.87 20.88 12.34
CA ASP A 27 -49.46 21.05 12.71
C ASP A 27 -49.14 20.25 13.99
N ASP A 28 -48.42 19.15 13.83
CA ASP A 28 -47.67 18.51 14.92
C ASP A 28 -46.20 18.87 14.74
N SER A 29 -45.85 20.09 15.14
CA SER A 29 -44.47 20.54 15.29
C SER A 29 -43.85 19.92 16.54
N THR A 30 -43.80 18.59 16.61
CA THR A 30 -42.90 17.90 17.52
C THR A 30 -41.55 17.82 16.84
N THR A 31 -40.72 18.84 17.10
CA THR A 31 -39.30 18.81 16.78
C THR A 31 -38.68 17.71 17.64
N GLU A 32 -38.58 16.49 17.09
CA GLU A 32 -37.65 15.51 17.63
C GLU A 32 -36.27 16.17 17.66
N PRO A 33 -35.61 16.25 18.83
CA PRO A 33 -34.23 16.69 18.86
C PRO A 33 -33.43 15.73 17.98
N LEU A 34 -32.89 16.26 16.88
CA LEU A 34 -31.88 15.62 16.05
C LEU A 34 -30.90 14.93 16.99
N SER A 35 -30.93 13.59 16.96
CA SER A 35 -29.96 12.76 17.67
C SER A 35 -28.56 13.32 17.40
N PRO A 36 -27.71 13.43 18.43
CA PRO A 36 -26.38 13.99 18.28
C PRO A 36 -25.67 13.25 17.14
N THR A 37 -25.17 14.05 16.23
CA THR A 37 -24.35 13.68 15.09
C THR A 37 -23.46 12.52 15.47
N ALA A 38 -23.55 11.40 14.74
CA ALA A 38 -22.72 10.22 14.94
C ALA A 38 -21.27 10.68 15.19
N ASP A 39 -20.79 10.42 16.41
CA ASP A 39 -19.53 10.93 16.93
C ASP A 39 -18.43 10.71 15.89
N ALA A 40 -17.80 11.81 15.48
CA ALA A 40 -16.57 11.70 14.70
C ALA A 40 -15.61 10.79 15.49
N PRO A 41 -15.02 9.76 14.87
CA PRO A 41 -14.18 8.81 15.59
C PRO A 41 -13.06 9.56 16.30
N ASP A 42 -12.87 9.21 17.58
CA ASP A 42 -11.86 9.79 18.45
C ASP A 42 -10.50 9.91 17.72
N PRO A 43 -9.78 11.04 17.89
CA PRO A 43 -8.45 11.17 17.33
C PRO A 43 -7.55 10.05 17.86
N PRO A 44 -6.57 9.61 17.04
CA PRO A 44 -5.74 8.46 17.41
C PRO A 44 -4.84 8.87 18.57
N ARG A 45 -4.79 8.04 19.60
CA ARG A 45 -4.06 8.34 20.83
C ARG A 45 -2.60 7.93 20.72
N THR A 46 -2.26 6.99 19.82
CA THR A 46 -0.89 6.50 19.63
C THR A 46 -0.36 6.61 18.19
N PRO A 47 0.97 6.66 17.98
CA PRO A 47 1.58 6.56 16.65
C PRO A 47 1.14 5.32 15.86
N ALA A 48 1.03 4.16 16.53
CA ALA A 48 0.59 2.92 15.89
C ALA A 48 -0.88 2.98 15.42
N GLU A 49 -1.76 3.65 16.18
CA GLU A 49 -3.14 3.91 15.75
C GLU A 49 -3.21 4.86 14.56
N ARG A 50 -2.35 5.89 14.50
CA ARG A 50 -2.22 6.77 13.33
C ARG A 50 -1.87 5.97 12.08
N VAL A 51 -0.83 5.13 12.16
CA VAL A 51 -0.41 4.26 11.06
C VAL A 51 -1.54 3.34 10.62
N ARG A 52 -2.21 2.66 11.56
CA ARG A 52 -3.33 1.77 11.23
C ARG A 52 -4.51 2.51 10.60
N ARG A 53 -4.82 3.71 11.09
CA ARG A 53 -5.92 4.51 10.55
C ARG A 53 -5.64 4.97 9.12
N ARG A 54 -4.45 5.51 8.82
CA ARG A 54 -4.13 5.97 7.46
C ARG A 54 -4.18 4.86 6.42
N THR A 55 -4.12 3.58 6.83
CA THR A 55 -4.34 2.47 5.88
C THR A 55 -5.72 2.52 5.24
N GLN A 56 -6.72 3.10 5.93
CA GLN A 56 -8.11 3.20 5.48
C GLN A 56 -8.35 4.39 4.55
N ASP A 57 -7.34 5.25 4.35
CA ASP A 57 -7.47 6.43 3.53
C ASP A 57 -7.79 6.04 2.08
N ARG A 58 -8.75 6.76 1.49
CA ARG A 58 -9.13 6.60 0.09
C ARG A 58 -8.68 7.82 -0.68
N PHE A 59 -8.05 7.59 -1.83
CA PHE A 59 -7.58 8.66 -2.69
C PHE A 59 -8.73 9.13 -3.59
N GLY A 60 -9.00 10.43 -3.55
CA GLY A 60 -9.95 11.07 -4.46
C GLY A 60 -9.40 11.05 -5.88
N LYS A 61 -8.16 11.51 -6.05
CA LYS A 61 -7.38 11.44 -7.29
C LYS A 61 -6.00 10.85 -7.01
N ALA A 62 -5.47 10.09 -7.95
CA ALA A 62 -4.12 9.55 -7.86
C ALA A 62 -3.48 9.38 -9.24
N ASP A 63 -2.17 9.54 -9.29
CA ASP A 63 -1.36 9.13 -10.43
C ASP A 63 -1.00 7.66 -10.28
N LEU A 64 -1.15 6.92 -11.36
CA LEU A 64 -0.90 5.49 -11.45
C LEU A 64 0.46 5.25 -12.10
N LEU A 65 1.45 4.84 -11.31
CA LEU A 65 2.77 4.48 -11.80
C LEU A 65 2.86 2.97 -12.01
N MET A 66 3.02 2.56 -13.27
CA MET A 66 3.07 1.16 -13.70
C MET A 66 4.47 0.76 -14.15
N PRO A 67 4.93 -0.47 -13.93
CA PRO A 67 6.17 -0.93 -14.53
C PRO A 67 6.02 -1.03 -16.06
N GLY A 68 6.92 -0.36 -16.81
CA GLY A 68 6.86 -0.29 -18.27
C GLY A 68 7.68 -1.35 -19.01
N ASN A 69 8.74 -1.87 -18.41
CA ASN A 69 9.71 -2.80 -19.02
C ASN A 69 9.81 -4.12 -18.23
N LEU A 70 8.69 -4.83 -18.12
CA LEU A 70 8.64 -6.13 -17.42
C LEU A 70 9.24 -7.26 -18.27
N THR A 71 9.96 -8.16 -17.61
CA THR A 71 10.41 -9.45 -18.17
C THR A 71 9.51 -10.56 -17.62
N PRO A 72 8.63 -11.17 -18.44
CA PRO A 72 7.71 -12.20 -17.95
C PRO A 72 8.42 -13.39 -17.30
N GLY A 73 7.92 -13.85 -16.15
CA GLY A 73 8.48 -15.00 -15.43
C GLY A 73 9.70 -14.69 -14.57
N GLU A 74 10.20 -13.46 -14.59
CA GLU A 74 11.16 -13.01 -13.60
C GLU A 74 10.43 -12.51 -12.36
N ALA A 75 10.74 -13.10 -11.19
CA ALA A 75 10.12 -12.69 -9.92
C ALA A 75 10.21 -11.18 -9.65
N THR A 76 11.32 -10.54 -10.04
CA THR A 76 11.53 -9.09 -9.92
C THR A 76 10.59 -8.26 -10.79
N SER A 77 10.12 -8.82 -11.92
CA SER A 77 9.12 -8.22 -12.79
C SER A 77 7.70 -8.55 -12.32
N ASP A 78 7.43 -9.81 -11.99
CA ASP A 78 6.09 -10.27 -11.58
C ASP A 78 5.64 -9.62 -10.26
N LEU A 79 6.60 -9.38 -9.35
CA LEU A 79 6.36 -8.73 -8.06
C LEU A 79 6.55 -7.20 -8.11
N ALA A 80 6.82 -6.61 -9.28
CA ALA A 80 6.99 -5.17 -9.40
C ALA A 80 5.73 -4.41 -8.95
N PRO A 81 5.86 -3.41 -8.06
CA PRO A 81 4.71 -2.77 -7.45
C PRO A 81 3.98 -1.85 -8.43
N ILE A 82 2.68 -1.68 -8.22
CA ILE A 82 1.95 -0.57 -8.81
C ILE A 82 1.83 0.52 -7.76
N ILE A 83 2.28 1.73 -8.08
CA ILE A 83 2.34 2.84 -7.13
C ILE A 83 1.26 3.85 -7.47
N LEU A 84 0.39 4.17 -6.52
CA LEU A 84 -0.57 5.26 -6.61
C LEU A 84 -0.07 6.44 -5.78
N VAL A 85 0.18 7.57 -6.43
CA VAL A 85 0.62 8.79 -5.75
C VAL A 85 -0.57 9.73 -5.63
N ARG A 86 -0.92 10.10 -4.39
CA ARG A 86 -2.04 10.98 -4.10
C ARG A 86 -1.83 12.38 -4.70
N ASP A 87 -2.87 12.89 -5.37
CA ASP A 87 -3.04 14.31 -5.72
C ASP A 87 -1.78 15.01 -6.27
N ARG A 88 -1.00 14.37 -7.17
CA ARG A 88 0.39 14.73 -7.50
C ARG A 88 0.65 16.25 -7.62
N ALA A 89 1.08 16.85 -6.52
CA ALA A 89 1.76 18.14 -6.51
C ALA A 89 3.24 17.89 -6.85
N ARG A 90 3.62 18.23 -8.09
CA ARG A 90 4.94 18.54 -8.70
C ARG A 90 6.26 18.04 -8.04
N GLY A 91 6.28 16.90 -7.36
CA GLY A 91 7.53 16.24 -6.97
C GLY A 91 8.23 15.58 -8.16
N THR A 92 9.56 15.56 -8.15
CA THR A 92 10.36 14.87 -9.18
C THR A 92 10.73 13.47 -8.71
N PHE A 93 10.47 12.47 -9.53
CA PHE A 93 10.94 11.09 -9.34
C PHE A 93 11.90 10.74 -10.47
N GLY A 94 12.90 9.92 -10.21
CA GLY A 94 13.70 9.34 -11.30
C GLY A 94 15.07 8.86 -10.88
N VAL A 95 15.89 8.62 -11.91
CA VAL A 95 17.27 8.13 -11.76
C VAL A 95 18.10 9.12 -10.97
N VAL A 96 18.65 8.69 -9.84
CA VAL A 96 19.64 9.48 -9.12
C VAL A 96 21.03 9.20 -9.67
N SER A 97 21.66 10.22 -10.25
CA SER A 97 23.07 10.21 -10.60
C SER A 97 23.84 11.11 -9.63
N ALA A 98 24.89 10.59 -9.02
CA ALA A 98 25.86 11.41 -8.31
C ALA A 98 26.71 12.14 -9.35
N HIS A 99 26.67 13.46 -9.34
CA HIS A 99 27.61 14.28 -10.08
C HIS A 99 29.01 14.15 -9.46
N ALA A 100 30.06 14.49 -10.21
CA ALA A 100 31.45 14.45 -9.70
C ALA A 100 31.67 15.39 -8.48
N SER A 101 30.77 16.36 -8.28
CA SER A 101 30.72 17.26 -7.12
C SER A 101 30.04 16.66 -5.88
N GLY A 102 29.41 15.49 -5.99
CA GLY A 102 28.61 14.86 -4.93
C GLY A 102 27.11 15.20 -4.97
N ASP A 103 26.69 16.11 -5.85
CA ASP A 103 25.28 16.50 -5.98
C ASP A 103 24.46 15.39 -6.66
N LEU A 104 23.26 15.12 -6.13
CA LEU A 104 22.31 14.19 -6.73
C LEU A 104 21.45 14.93 -7.76
N VAL A 105 21.54 14.55 -9.03
CA VAL A 105 20.66 15.07 -10.09
C VAL A 105 19.73 13.96 -10.57
N VAL A 106 18.49 14.31 -10.91
CA VAL A 106 17.53 13.41 -11.58
C VAL A 106 17.25 13.89 -13.01
N PRO A 107 18.12 13.56 -13.98
CA PRO A 107 17.90 13.89 -15.39
C PRO A 107 17.13 12.79 -16.16
N GLY A 108 16.80 11.66 -15.52
CA GLY A 108 16.32 10.46 -16.18
C GLY A 108 14.81 10.19 -16.05
N PRO A 109 14.30 9.16 -16.75
CA PRO A 109 12.91 8.74 -16.63
C PRO A 109 12.59 8.31 -15.20
N LEU A 110 11.31 8.38 -14.83
CA LEU A 110 10.77 7.78 -13.61
C LEU A 110 11.28 6.33 -13.50
N THR A 111 12.01 6.03 -12.43
CA THR A 111 12.71 4.76 -12.25
C THR A 111 12.41 4.19 -10.87
N VAL A 112 12.07 2.91 -10.85
CA VAL A 112 12.01 2.11 -9.62
C VAL A 112 13.15 1.12 -9.70
N TYR A 113 13.97 1.12 -8.65
CA TYR A 113 15.08 0.20 -8.50
C TYR A 113 14.62 -1.04 -7.73
N TRP A 114 15.23 -2.18 -8.03
CA TRP A 114 15.02 -3.40 -7.27
C TRP A 114 16.34 -4.02 -6.83
N GLU A 115 16.30 -4.72 -5.71
CA GLU A 115 17.43 -5.45 -5.14
C GLU A 115 16.94 -6.76 -4.53
N ARG A 116 17.75 -7.81 -4.61
CA ARG A 116 17.48 -9.10 -3.97
C ARG A 116 18.37 -9.28 -2.75
N SER A 117 17.79 -9.80 -1.68
CA SER A 117 18.51 -10.20 -0.48
C SER A 117 17.89 -11.48 0.09
N ARG A 118 18.42 -11.95 1.23
CA ARG A 118 17.83 -13.05 2.00
C ARG A 118 17.75 -12.66 3.47
N VAL A 119 16.76 -13.22 4.15
CA VAL A 119 16.56 -13.10 5.59
C VAL A 119 16.40 -14.49 6.18
N VAL A 120 16.97 -14.73 7.36
CA VAL A 120 16.75 -15.98 8.10
C VAL A 120 15.66 -15.72 9.14
N ILE A 121 14.62 -16.54 9.12
CA ILE A 121 13.53 -16.47 10.09
C ILE A 121 13.25 -17.85 10.66
N ASP A 122 13.37 -17.97 11.98
CA ASP A 122 13.30 -19.27 12.70
C ASP A 122 14.22 -20.35 12.08
N GLY A 123 15.44 -19.95 11.69
CA GLY A 123 16.42 -20.84 11.05
C GLY A 123 16.18 -21.14 9.56
N HIS A 124 15.10 -20.64 8.97
CA HIS A 124 14.76 -20.87 7.56
C HIS A 124 15.13 -19.65 6.71
N SER A 125 15.77 -19.88 5.56
CA SER A 125 16.13 -18.80 4.64
C SER A 125 14.92 -18.42 3.77
N HIS A 126 14.63 -17.12 3.71
CA HIS A 126 13.59 -16.55 2.86
C HIS A 126 14.20 -15.56 1.88
N ASP A 127 13.77 -15.62 0.61
CA ASP A 127 14.14 -14.60 -0.38
C ASP A 127 13.41 -13.29 -0.09
N GLN A 128 14.12 -12.18 -0.32
CA GLN A 128 13.58 -10.84 -0.23
C GLN A 128 13.79 -10.09 -1.54
N ILE A 129 12.82 -9.25 -1.89
CA ILE A 129 12.93 -8.30 -2.99
C ILE A 129 12.54 -6.92 -2.47
N ALA A 130 13.47 -5.98 -2.51
CA ALA A 130 13.22 -4.57 -2.24
C ALA A 130 12.94 -3.83 -3.54
N TYR A 131 11.97 -2.93 -3.52
CA TYR A 131 11.69 -1.96 -4.57
C TYR A 131 11.72 -0.57 -3.96
N TYR A 132 12.51 0.32 -4.53
CA TYR A 132 12.63 1.68 -4.04
C TYR A 132 12.86 2.69 -5.14
N TRP A 133 12.50 3.92 -4.85
CA TRP A 133 12.60 5.04 -5.76
C TRP A 133 13.06 6.27 -4.99
N TRP A 134 13.79 7.11 -5.70
CA TRP A 134 14.12 8.43 -5.22
C TRP A 134 13.07 9.42 -5.68
N PHE A 135 12.78 10.35 -4.80
CA PHE A 135 11.85 11.44 -5.05
C PHE A 135 12.36 12.71 -4.38
N ARG A 136 11.90 13.85 -4.89
CA ARG A 136 12.10 15.16 -4.27
C ARG A 136 10.75 15.85 -4.21
N ALA A 137 10.31 16.16 -3.00
CA ALA A 137 9.10 16.93 -2.78
C ALA A 137 9.24 18.33 -3.40
N GLU A 138 8.11 18.96 -3.73
CA GLU A 138 8.10 20.33 -4.24
C GLU A 138 8.67 21.28 -3.18
N GLY A 139 9.65 22.11 -3.56
CA GLY A 139 10.35 23.02 -2.66
C GLY A 139 11.38 22.38 -1.73
N ALA A 140 11.62 21.07 -1.82
CA ALA A 140 12.71 20.41 -1.10
C ALA A 140 14.02 20.52 -1.89
N ASP A 141 15.12 20.80 -1.19
CA ASP A 141 16.45 20.89 -1.79
C ASP A 141 17.08 19.50 -2.03
N ALA A 142 16.74 18.52 -1.18
CA ALA A 142 17.33 17.19 -1.19
C ALA A 142 16.36 16.11 -1.71
N PHE A 143 16.93 15.08 -2.34
CA PHE A 143 16.21 13.86 -2.65
C PHE A 143 16.06 13.00 -1.39
N ALA A 144 14.88 12.40 -1.26
CA ALA A 144 14.60 11.34 -0.31
C ALA A 144 14.39 10.02 -1.07
N VAL A 145 14.48 8.92 -0.34
CA VAL A 145 14.24 7.58 -0.85
C VAL A 145 13.05 6.96 -0.11
N GLN A 146 12.20 6.27 -0.85
CA GLN A 146 11.07 5.52 -0.32
C GLN A 146 11.02 4.17 -1.02
N GLY A 147 10.43 3.17 -0.38
CA GLY A 147 10.28 1.87 -0.98
C GLY A 147 9.56 0.87 -0.10
N VAL A 148 9.42 -0.34 -0.64
CA VAL A 148 8.92 -1.49 0.08
C VAL A 148 9.84 -2.68 -0.11
N ARG A 149 9.97 -3.50 0.92
CA ARG A 149 10.63 -4.80 0.85
C ARG A 149 9.64 -5.91 1.09
N MET A 150 9.65 -6.90 0.22
CA MET A 150 8.83 -8.09 0.33
C MET A 150 9.68 -9.26 0.76
N THR A 151 9.18 -10.01 1.75
CA THR A 151 9.72 -11.32 2.12
C THR A 151 8.83 -12.39 1.53
N LEU A 152 9.44 -13.35 0.84
CA LEU A 152 8.74 -14.37 0.08
C LEU A 152 8.70 -15.70 0.84
N ARG A 153 7.65 -16.47 0.57
CA ARG A 153 7.59 -17.89 0.90
C ARG A 153 8.28 -18.73 -0.19
N GLU A 154 8.48 -20.00 0.10
CA GLU A 154 9.06 -20.98 -0.84
C GLU A 154 8.28 -21.07 -2.16
N ASN A 155 6.97 -20.79 -2.15
CA ASN A 155 6.12 -20.75 -3.33
C ASN A 155 6.17 -19.41 -4.11
N GLY A 156 7.06 -18.50 -3.75
CA GLY A 156 7.21 -17.19 -4.38
C GLY A 156 6.16 -16.14 -3.99
N LEU A 157 5.17 -16.47 -3.15
CA LEU A 157 4.20 -15.50 -2.66
C LEU A 157 4.81 -14.64 -1.55
N ALA A 158 4.62 -13.32 -1.64
CA ALA A 158 4.95 -12.43 -0.54
C ALA A 158 4.10 -12.74 0.71
N CYS A 159 4.76 -12.73 1.87
CA CYS A 159 4.14 -13.01 3.16
C CYS A 159 4.34 -11.88 4.19
N VAL A 160 5.35 -11.03 3.97
CA VAL A 160 5.57 -9.78 4.71
C VAL A 160 5.92 -8.69 3.71
N TRP A 161 5.33 -7.51 3.91
CA TRP A 161 5.73 -6.28 3.24
C TRP A 161 6.18 -5.28 4.30
N GLU A 162 7.36 -4.71 4.12
CA GLU A 162 7.92 -3.69 4.97
C GLU A 162 7.99 -2.38 4.19
N VAL A 163 7.57 -1.28 4.81
CA VAL A 163 7.81 0.07 4.29
C VAL A 163 9.18 0.52 4.76
N LEU A 164 10.03 0.94 3.82
CA LEU A 164 11.44 1.22 4.09
C LEU A 164 11.69 2.58 4.77
N ARG A 165 10.76 3.53 4.64
CA ARG A 165 10.80 4.83 5.31
C ARG A 165 9.41 5.25 5.77
N ASP A 166 9.29 5.74 7.00
CA ASP A 166 8.02 6.25 7.52
C ASP A 166 8.20 7.43 8.48
N SER A 167 7.44 8.50 8.29
CA SER A 167 7.51 9.70 9.13
C SER A 167 7.09 9.49 10.59
N SER A 168 6.38 8.39 10.89
CA SER A 168 6.00 8.07 12.27
C SER A 168 7.16 7.53 13.12
N ASN A 169 8.33 7.29 12.51
CA ASN A 169 9.49 6.59 13.09
C ASN A 169 9.18 5.16 13.54
N LEU A 170 8.05 4.58 13.11
CA LEU A 170 7.74 3.17 13.30
C LEU A 170 8.19 2.38 12.07
N ARG A 171 8.60 1.12 12.29
CA ARG A 171 8.70 0.14 11.22
C ARG A 171 7.30 -0.37 10.91
N VAL A 172 6.82 0.02 9.74
CA VAL A 172 5.47 -0.30 9.28
C VAL A 172 5.51 -1.57 8.46
N VAL A 173 4.85 -2.62 8.96
CA VAL A 173 4.79 -3.91 8.28
C VAL A 173 3.36 -4.33 7.97
N TYR A 174 3.20 -5.05 6.88
CA TYR A 174 1.98 -5.73 6.47
C TYR A 174 2.29 -7.22 6.42
N VAL A 175 1.32 -8.05 6.78
CA VAL A 175 1.51 -9.51 6.84
C VAL A 175 0.42 -10.21 6.06
N ALA A 176 0.72 -11.36 5.48
CA ALA A 176 -0.29 -12.18 4.82
C ALA A 176 -1.24 -12.81 5.85
N GLU A 177 -2.49 -13.04 5.45
CA GLU A 177 -3.53 -13.63 6.29
C GLU A 177 -3.15 -15.02 6.80
N SER A 178 -2.61 -15.88 5.94
CA SER A 178 -2.09 -17.19 6.31
C SER A 178 -1.01 -17.15 7.39
N VAL A 179 -0.14 -16.12 7.38
CA VAL A 179 0.89 -15.93 8.41
C VAL A 179 0.26 -15.55 9.75
N GLU A 180 -0.64 -14.58 9.75
CA GLU A 180 -1.37 -14.17 10.97
C GLU A 180 -2.23 -15.32 11.52
N ALA A 181 -2.87 -16.11 10.65
CA ALA A 181 -3.65 -17.27 11.04
C ALA A 181 -2.78 -18.37 11.68
N ALA A 182 -1.63 -18.68 11.07
CA ALA A 182 -0.67 -19.62 11.63
C ALA A 182 -0.11 -19.13 12.97
N ALA A 183 0.18 -17.83 13.07
CA ALA A 183 0.60 -17.21 14.31
C ALA A 183 -0.48 -17.38 15.38
N ARG A 184 -1.72 -17.02 15.09
CA ARG A 184 -2.84 -17.19 16.01
C ARG A 184 -2.99 -18.62 16.51
N LYS A 185 -2.79 -19.61 15.63
CA LYS A 185 -2.83 -21.04 15.99
C LYS A 185 -1.71 -21.43 16.97
N LYS A 186 -0.47 -20.96 16.76
CA LYS A 186 0.69 -21.29 17.62
C LYS A 186 0.70 -20.50 18.93
N HIS A 187 0.29 -19.24 18.86
CA HIS A 187 0.60 -18.21 19.85
C HIS A 187 -0.62 -17.69 20.61
N GLY A 188 -1.83 -18.08 20.20
CA GLY A 188 -3.09 -17.56 20.71
C GLY A 188 -3.47 -16.21 20.10
N GLY A 189 -4.38 -15.49 20.76
CA GLY A 189 -4.83 -14.16 20.33
C GLY A 189 -3.74 -13.08 20.41
N PRO A 190 -4.06 -11.85 19.95
CA PRO A 190 -3.19 -10.69 20.12
C PRO A 190 -2.82 -10.45 21.59
N LEU A 191 -1.57 -10.05 21.83
CA LEU A 191 -1.11 -9.65 23.17
C LEU A 191 -1.70 -8.30 23.59
N PRO A 192 -1.71 -7.95 24.89
CA PRO A 192 -2.19 -6.65 25.35
C PRO A 192 -1.53 -5.47 24.61
N GLY A 193 -2.35 -4.55 24.10
CA GLY A 193 -1.89 -3.40 23.33
C GLY A 193 -1.47 -3.71 21.88
N ARG A 194 -1.58 -4.97 21.43
CA ARG A 194 -1.37 -5.38 20.04
C ARG A 194 -2.71 -5.67 19.36
N ARG A 195 -2.73 -5.55 18.03
CA ARG A 195 -3.92 -5.77 17.20
C ARG A 195 -3.93 -7.16 16.56
N PHE A 196 -2.76 -7.70 16.26
CA PHE A 196 -2.60 -8.98 15.56
C PHE A 196 -1.80 -9.99 16.40
N SER A 197 -2.09 -11.28 16.24
CA SER A 197 -1.44 -12.37 16.97
C SER A 197 0.05 -12.48 16.66
N ILE A 198 0.45 -12.09 15.45
CA ILE A 198 1.83 -12.07 14.97
C ILE A 198 2.71 -11.00 15.62
N GLU A 199 2.12 -9.99 16.26
CA GLU A 199 2.90 -8.93 16.91
C GLU A 199 3.55 -9.44 18.21
N ARG A 200 4.84 -9.13 18.41
CA ARG A 200 5.54 -9.35 19.68
C ARG A 200 5.04 -8.41 20.78
N LYS A 201 5.42 -8.66 22.03
CA LYS A 201 5.09 -7.76 23.15
C LYS A 201 5.59 -6.34 22.86
N ARG A 202 4.84 -5.33 23.34
CA ARG A 202 5.12 -3.91 23.04
C ARG A 202 6.41 -3.40 23.65
N ASP A 203 6.78 -3.90 24.82
CA ASP A 203 8.05 -3.61 25.50
C ASP A 203 9.26 -4.15 24.71
N ALA A 204 9.12 -5.31 24.07
CA ALA A 204 10.18 -5.94 23.29
C ALA A 204 10.38 -5.30 21.91
N THR A 205 9.31 -4.80 21.27
CA THR A 205 9.36 -4.21 19.92
C THR A 205 8.49 -2.94 19.82
N PRO A 206 8.83 -1.86 20.56
CA PRO A 206 7.98 -0.67 20.67
C PRO A 206 7.83 0.11 19.36
N ASP A 207 8.78 -0.06 18.45
CA ASP A 207 8.90 0.61 17.15
C ASP A 207 8.26 -0.18 15.99
N ILE A 208 7.85 -1.43 16.20
CA ILE A 208 7.22 -2.25 15.15
C ILE A 208 5.70 -2.14 15.23
N VAL A 209 5.07 -1.88 14.08
CA VAL A 209 3.60 -1.93 13.93
C VAL A 209 3.20 -2.78 12.73
N VAL A 210 2.35 -3.78 13.00
CA VAL A 210 1.61 -4.43 11.91
C VAL A 210 0.42 -3.54 11.57
N ALA A 211 0.51 -2.89 10.41
CA ALA A 211 -0.47 -1.91 9.96
C ALA A 211 -1.77 -2.57 9.49
N ARG A 212 -1.65 -3.69 8.76
CA ARG A 212 -2.77 -4.44 8.19
C ARG A 212 -2.35 -5.87 7.84
N VAL A 213 -3.32 -6.78 7.91
CA VAL A 213 -3.23 -8.14 7.35
C VAL A 213 -3.81 -8.12 5.93
N LEU A 214 -3.07 -8.65 4.96
CA LEU A 214 -3.44 -8.68 3.55
C LEU A 214 -3.90 -10.09 3.16
N PRO A 215 -4.91 -10.23 2.29
CA PRO A 215 -5.32 -11.54 1.79
C PRO A 215 -4.17 -12.19 1.02
N ASP A 216 -4.11 -13.52 1.09
CA ASP A 216 -3.18 -14.30 0.28
C ASP A 216 -3.58 -14.20 -1.20
N GLY A 217 -2.67 -13.68 -2.02
CA GLY A 217 -2.87 -13.66 -3.48
C GLY A 217 -2.80 -15.07 -4.07
N PRO A 218 -3.58 -15.37 -5.12
CA PRO A 218 -3.58 -16.71 -5.74
C PRO A 218 -2.31 -16.98 -6.57
N MET A 219 -1.52 -15.96 -6.88
CA MET A 219 -0.28 -16.04 -7.65
C MET A 219 0.67 -14.90 -7.28
N PRO A 220 1.98 -15.05 -7.52
CA PRO A 220 2.96 -13.99 -7.29
C PRO A 220 2.63 -12.75 -8.14
N MET A 221 2.24 -11.67 -7.46
CA MET A 221 1.97 -10.38 -8.09
C MET A 221 2.41 -9.26 -7.16
N GLY A 222 2.96 -8.20 -7.76
CA GLY A 222 3.33 -7.00 -7.03
C GLY A 222 2.12 -6.33 -6.35
N PRO A 223 2.33 -5.68 -5.20
CA PRO A 223 1.25 -5.03 -4.47
C PRO A 223 0.83 -3.71 -5.13
N TRP A 224 -0.35 -3.22 -4.73
CA TRP A 224 -0.65 -1.80 -4.84
C TRP A 224 0.00 -1.06 -3.66
N ILE A 225 0.74 0.00 -3.95
CA ILE A 225 1.34 0.88 -2.95
C ILE A 225 0.68 2.26 -3.06
N TYR A 226 0.05 2.71 -1.99
CA TYR A 226 -0.57 4.02 -1.92
C TYR A 226 0.37 4.96 -1.19
N VAL A 227 0.75 6.02 -1.87
CA VAL A 227 1.76 6.98 -1.40
C VAL A 227 1.10 8.35 -1.25
N LEU A 228 1.33 9.00 -0.12
CA LEU A 228 0.82 10.35 0.14
C LEU A 228 1.49 11.38 -0.79
N ALA A 229 0.87 12.56 -0.92
CA ALA A 229 1.42 13.65 -1.73
C ALA A 229 2.84 14.00 -1.26
N GLY A 230 3.71 14.41 -2.19
CA GLY A 230 5.13 14.62 -1.90
C GLY A 230 5.95 13.34 -1.80
N ALA A 231 5.32 12.16 -1.86
CA ALA A 231 5.93 10.84 -1.83
C ALA A 231 6.67 10.44 -0.55
N ASP A 232 6.42 11.16 0.55
CA ASP A 232 7.11 10.94 1.81
C ASP A 232 6.73 9.64 2.51
N ASP A 233 5.43 9.31 2.55
CA ASP A 233 4.91 8.19 3.33
C ASP A 233 4.03 7.26 2.50
N VAL A 234 4.17 5.95 2.77
CA VAL A 234 3.24 4.94 2.30
C VAL A 234 1.99 4.95 3.19
N SER A 235 0.87 5.38 2.62
CA SER A 235 -0.45 5.34 3.26
C SER A 235 -0.90 3.91 3.50
N THR A 236 -0.80 3.07 2.47
CA THR A 236 -1.18 1.65 2.55
C THR A 236 -0.49 0.78 1.50
N VAL A 237 -0.35 -0.50 1.80
CA VAL A 237 0.00 -1.57 0.85
C VAL A 237 -1.19 -2.51 0.75
N LEU A 238 -1.59 -2.90 -0.46
CA LEU A 238 -2.71 -3.83 -0.69
C LEU A 238 -2.31 -4.96 -1.65
N CYS A 239 -2.92 -6.14 -1.46
CA CYS A 239 -2.89 -7.19 -2.47
C CYS A 239 -3.51 -6.66 -3.77
N ARG A 240 -2.98 -7.08 -4.92
CA ARG A 240 -3.55 -6.75 -6.23
C ARG A 240 -4.99 -7.25 -6.42
N CYS A 241 -5.35 -8.28 -5.65
CA CYS A 241 -6.68 -8.88 -5.56
C CYS A 241 -7.67 -8.10 -4.69
N SER A 242 -7.21 -7.15 -3.87
CA SER A 242 -8.09 -6.37 -3.00
C SER A 242 -8.79 -5.24 -3.78
N PRO A 243 -9.98 -4.79 -3.34
CA PRO A 243 -10.63 -3.62 -3.91
C PRO A 243 -9.71 -2.39 -3.85
N SER A 244 -9.63 -1.64 -4.94
CA SER A 244 -8.89 -0.38 -4.99
C SER A 244 -9.43 0.62 -3.96
N GLN A 245 -8.53 1.38 -3.34
CA GLN A 245 -8.83 2.50 -2.45
C GLN A 245 -8.81 3.85 -3.19
N THR A 246 -8.92 3.86 -4.51
CA THR A 246 -9.05 5.10 -5.33
C THR A 246 -10.41 5.15 -6.02
N LYS A 247 -11.01 6.35 -6.08
CA LYS A 247 -12.32 6.57 -6.73
C LYS A 247 -12.27 7.39 -8.03
N GLY A 248 -11.22 8.18 -8.24
CA GLY A 248 -11.11 9.10 -9.38
C GLY A 248 -10.36 8.54 -10.59
N PRO A 249 -10.25 9.35 -11.66
CA PRO A 249 -9.46 8.99 -12.82
C PRO A 249 -8.00 8.75 -12.42
N LEU A 250 -7.42 7.69 -12.98
CA LEU A 250 -6.03 7.33 -12.80
C LEU A 250 -5.25 7.80 -14.04
N GLU A 251 -4.40 8.79 -13.86
CA GLU A 251 -3.45 9.15 -14.91
C GLU A 251 -2.29 8.16 -14.89
N ARG A 252 -2.15 7.38 -15.97
CA ARG A 252 -1.12 6.35 -16.05
C ARG A 252 0.20 6.94 -16.52
N THR A 253 1.25 6.68 -15.76
CA THR A 253 2.65 6.89 -16.16
C THR A 253 3.40 5.58 -16.01
N ASP A 254 4.21 5.22 -17.00
CA ASP A 254 5.08 4.05 -16.89
C ASP A 254 6.42 4.44 -16.26
N TYR A 255 6.93 3.61 -15.34
CA TYR A 255 8.27 3.69 -14.79
C TYR A 255 9.19 2.64 -15.38
N VAL A 256 10.48 2.93 -15.40
CA VAL A 256 11.51 1.97 -15.76
C VAL A 256 11.92 1.19 -14.52
N LEU A 257 11.78 -0.14 -14.57
CA LEU A 257 12.26 -1.06 -13.56
C LEU A 257 13.72 -1.40 -13.84
N ARG A 258 14.61 -1.21 -12.85
CA ARG A 258 16.06 -1.48 -13.00
C ARG A 258 16.64 -2.19 -11.78
N PRO A 259 17.63 -3.08 -11.93
CA PRO A 259 18.42 -3.51 -10.79
C PRO A 259 19.10 -2.29 -10.16
N PHE A 260 19.10 -2.22 -8.84
CA PHE A 260 19.96 -1.28 -8.14
C PHE A 260 21.41 -1.70 -8.35
N ASP A 261 22.22 -0.73 -8.74
CA ASP A 261 23.67 -0.86 -8.85
C ASP A 261 24.17 -2.22 -9.37
N PRO A 262 23.91 -2.55 -10.64
CA PRO A 262 24.32 -3.84 -11.22
C PRO A 262 25.84 -4.05 -11.24
N GLN A 263 26.64 -3.05 -10.82
CA GLN A 263 28.09 -3.07 -10.82
C GLN A 263 28.72 -2.95 -9.42
N GLY A 264 27.94 -2.89 -8.34
CA GLY A 264 28.45 -2.87 -6.95
C GLY A 264 29.19 -1.59 -6.54
N ARG A 265 28.95 -0.46 -7.21
CA ARG A 265 29.59 0.84 -6.93
C ARG A 265 28.82 1.72 -5.95
N GLN A 266 27.55 1.42 -5.66
CA GLN A 266 26.67 2.17 -4.78
C GLN A 266 26.16 1.27 -3.66
N ARG A 267 26.19 1.78 -2.43
CA ARG A 267 25.57 1.08 -1.30
C ARG A 267 24.06 1.20 -1.38
N SER A 268 23.35 0.11 -1.07
CA SER A 268 21.90 0.12 -0.93
C SER A 268 21.53 1.15 0.15
N PRO A 269 20.56 2.05 -0.11
CA PRO A 269 20.18 3.06 0.87
C PRO A 269 19.46 2.50 2.09
N PHE A 270 19.13 1.20 2.11
CA PHE A 270 18.33 0.54 3.15
C PHE A 270 18.98 -0.72 3.74
N VAL A 271 20.24 -1.00 3.41
CA VAL A 271 21.02 -2.10 4.00
C VAL A 271 22.08 -1.47 4.89
N ALA A 272 22.17 -1.91 6.15
CA ALA A 272 23.22 -1.43 7.05
C ALA A 272 24.59 -2.01 6.66
N ASP A 273 25.66 -1.30 7.02
CA ASP A 273 27.05 -1.67 6.69
C ASP A 273 27.48 -3.02 7.29
N ASP A 274 26.84 -3.46 8.38
CA ASP A 274 27.01 -4.78 8.97
C ASP A 274 25.66 -5.50 9.04
N PRO A 275 25.45 -6.61 8.27
CA PRO A 275 24.22 -7.38 8.29
C PRO A 275 23.83 -7.93 9.66
N ALA A 276 24.79 -8.17 10.55
CA ALA A 276 24.55 -8.62 11.92
C ALA A 276 24.06 -7.48 12.83
N SER A 277 24.43 -6.24 12.49
CA SER A 277 23.94 -5.01 13.12
C SER A 277 22.66 -4.47 12.49
N ASP A 278 22.34 -4.91 11.26
CA ASP A 278 21.20 -4.43 10.51
C ASP A 278 19.92 -4.93 11.18
N PRO A 279 19.14 -4.05 11.84
CA PRO A 279 17.92 -4.51 12.47
C PRO A 279 16.92 -5.06 11.43
N HIS A 280 17.08 -4.72 10.15
CA HIS A 280 16.23 -5.14 9.03
C HIS A 280 16.47 -6.58 8.54
N THR A 281 17.53 -7.25 8.98
CA THR A 281 17.87 -8.62 8.54
C THR A 281 17.29 -9.71 9.44
N ARG A 282 16.54 -9.35 10.49
CA ARG A 282 16.04 -10.30 11.50
C ARG A 282 14.55 -10.13 11.79
N LEU A 283 13.70 -10.49 10.83
CA LEU A 283 12.23 -10.47 11.01
C LEU A 283 11.75 -11.35 12.18
N ASP A 284 12.51 -12.38 12.53
CA ASP A 284 12.29 -13.25 13.68
C ASP A 284 12.30 -12.45 14.98
N THR A 285 13.08 -11.38 15.07
CA THR A 285 13.14 -10.50 16.24
C THR A 285 11.96 -9.52 16.33
N TRP A 286 11.27 -9.27 15.23
CA TRP A 286 10.17 -8.29 15.15
C TRP A 286 8.80 -8.92 15.39
N LEU A 287 8.61 -10.13 14.87
CA LEU A 287 7.33 -10.82 14.80
C LEU A 287 7.36 -12.14 15.58
N ARG A 288 6.19 -12.63 15.98
CA ARG A 288 5.99 -13.93 16.63
C ARG A 288 5.76 -15.00 15.56
N TRP A 289 6.83 -15.39 14.88
CA TRP A 289 6.74 -16.30 13.75
C TRP A 289 6.04 -17.64 14.09
N PRO A 290 5.16 -18.13 13.20
CA PRO A 290 4.48 -19.41 13.36
C PRO A 290 5.43 -20.60 13.29
#